data_AF-A0A382ME02-F1
#
_entry.id   AF-A0A382ME02-F1
#
_cell.length_a   1.000
_cell.length_b   1.000
_cell.length_c   1.000
_cell.angle_alpha   90.00
_cell.angle_beta   90.00
_cell.angle_gamma   90.00
#
_symmetry.space_group_name_H-M   'P 1'
#
loop_
_entity.id
_entity.type
_entity.pdbx_description
1 polymer ?
#
loop_
_entity_poly.entity_id
_entity_poly.type
_entity_poly.pdbx_seq_one_letter_code
_entity_poly.pdbx_strand_id
1 'polypeptide(L)'
;ATLGPPTARLMEYVCEEGFCDEATRDKDWIEYGLLLSTGEESISEFERVKQCIADCTASKTKTELLEAAMKRRLLLAPMSTVRDVVRSDQFSSREYFVRPVGDGRSAQISYPGPFVKFSGSPLGSRRRPPMIGEHTAEILAELEEVREPRSLEERPAPDKPLAGVKILDFMWALAGPGATRILADWGATVIRVESSTKLCVVRTIRPFMDQDESTEKSAIFHSTNAGKRMLTLNLTSEEGRNIAKDLVRWADVVTESFSPRAMKSFGLDYQSLTAINPDVIMLSTCLFGQTGPLSMFAGYGNLAAAITGFYAITGWPDREPAGPFGAYTDYIAPRYNAIAILAALDHKRRTGQGQHIDLAQAEAALHFTAPALVDYATNGNVQTGI
;
A
#
# COMPACT_ATOMS: atom_id res chain seq x y z
N ALA A 1 6.58 -12.74 12.63
CA ALA A 1 5.29 -12.84 11.91
C ALA A 1 4.18 -12.73 12.93
N THR A 2 3.06 -12.08 12.62
CA THR A 2 1.85 -12.19 13.43
C THR A 2 1.33 -13.62 13.30
N LEU A 3 1.62 -14.46 14.30
CA LEU A 3 0.99 -15.77 14.47
C LEU A 3 -0.46 -15.53 14.93
N GLY A 4 -1.39 -16.37 14.50
CA GLY A 4 -2.83 -16.13 14.70
C GLY A 4 -3.73 -16.81 13.65
N PRO A 5 -4.95 -16.29 13.41
CA PRO A 5 -5.90 -16.89 12.46
C PRO A 5 -5.37 -17.15 11.04
N PRO A 6 -4.48 -16.31 10.46
CA PRO A 6 -3.88 -16.65 9.17
C PRO A 6 -2.90 -17.82 9.21
N THR A 7 -2.19 -18.02 10.31
CA THR A 7 -1.30 -19.17 10.52
C THR A 7 -2.12 -20.45 10.61
N ALA A 8 -3.25 -20.43 11.33
CA ALA A 8 -4.16 -21.56 11.41
C ALA A 8 -4.62 -22.03 10.02
N ARG A 9 -5.03 -21.10 9.14
CA ARG A 9 -5.42 -21.43 7.76
C ARG A 9 -4.26 -21.97 6.91
N LEU A 10 -3.05 -21.47 7.13
CA LEU A 10 -1.87 -21.99 6.44
C LEU A 10 -1.59 -23.43 6.87
N MET A 11 -1.66 -23.71 8.17
CA MET A 11 -1.40 -25.05 8.69
C MET A 11 -2.51 -26.04 8.32
N GLU A 12 -3.77 -25.62 8.31
CA GLU A 12 -4.87 -26.40 7.73
C GLU A 12 -4.57 -26.79 6.28
N TYR A 13 -4.12 -25.84 5.46
CA TYR A 13 -3.71 -26.10 4.09
C TYR A 13 -2.54 -27.10 3.99
N VAL A 14 -1.47 -26.91 4.77
CA VAL A 14 -0.31 -27.82 4.81
C VAL A 14 -0.73 -29.24 5.21
N CYS A 15 -1.65 -29.37 6.15
CA CYS A 15 -2.19 -30.64 6.59
C CYS A 15 -3.05 -31.34 5.54
N GLU A 16 -3.93 -30.61 4.85
CA GLU A 16 -4.74 -31.16 3.76
C GLU A 16 -3.87 -31.67 2.59
N GLU A 17 -2.73 -31.04 2.35
CA GLU A 17 -1.76 -31.44 1.33
C GLU A 17 -0.87 -32.63 1.78
N GLY A 18 -1.05 -33.13 3.00
CA GLY A 18 -0.39 -34.34 3.50
C GLY A 18 1.00 -34.12 4.11
N PHE A 19 1.38 -32.88 4.43
CA PHE A 19 2.71 -32.53 4.94
C PHE A 19 2.75 -32.32 6.46
N CYS A 20 1.71 -32.71 7.19
CA CYS A 20 1.64 -32.58 8.65
C CYS A 20 1.19 -33.89 9.30
N ASP A 21 1.72 -34.17 10.50
CA ASP A 21 1.23 -35.23 11.39
C ASP A 21 0.06 -34.73 12.25
N GLU A 22 -0.61 -35.65 12.96
CA GLU A 22 -1.73 -35.33 13.86
C GLU A 22 -1.31 -34.34 14.95
N ALA A 23 -0.11 -34.52 15.51
CA ALA A 23 0.44 -33.64 16.54
C ALA A 23 0.62 -32.19 16.08
N THR A 24 0.90 -31.97 14.80
CA THR A 24 0.99 -30.63 14.17
C THR A 24 -0.40 -30.07 13.90
N ARG A 25 -1.30 -30.90 13.36
CA ARG A 25 -2.67 -30.48 13.00
C ARG A 25 -3.43 -29.90 14.20
N ASP A 26 -3.29 -30.54 15.36
CA ASP A 26 -4.11 -30.26 16.54
C ASP A 26 -3.54 -29.15 17.44
N LYS A 27 -2.45 -28.48 17.02
CA LYS A 27 -1.89 -27.34 17.77
C LYS A 27 -2.82 -26.14 17.76
N ASP A 28 -2.76 -25.34 18.83
CA ASP A 28 -3.39 -24.03 18.85
C ASP A 28 -2.59 -23.03 18.02
N TRP A 29 -2.89 -22.99 16.72
CA TRP A 29 -2.25 -22.09 15.77
C TRP A 29 -2.61 -20.62 15.96
N ILE A 30 -3.64 -20.32 16.77
CA ILE A 30 -4.02 -18.94 17.08
C ILE A 30 -3.10 -18.41 18.17
N GLU A 31 -2.92 -19.16 19.26
CA GLU A 31 -2.08 -18.79 20.39
C GLU A 31 -0.61 -19.25 20.24
N TYR A 32 -0.26 -19.89 19.13
CA TYR A 32 1.08 -20.47 18.91
C TYR A 32 2.24 -19.50 19.15
N GLY A 33 2.06 -18.23 18.78
CA GLY A 33 3.08 -17.21 19.02
C GLY A 33 3.29 -16.91 20.49
N LEU A 34 2.21 -16.95 21.28
CA LEU A 34 2.28 -16.82 22.73
C LEU A 34 3.00 -18.03 23.32
N LEU A 35 2.64 -19.26 22.92
CA LEU A 35 3.27 -20.49 23.39
C LEU A 35 4.78 -20.52 23.12
N LEU A 36 5.23 -20.03 21.97
CA LEU A 36 6.66 -19.87 21.67
C LEU A 36 7.33 -18.83 22.58
N SER A 37 6.63 -17.73 22.89
CA SER A 37 7.18 -16.66 23.72
C SER A 37 7.23 -17.00 25.21
N THR A 38 6.30 -17.83 25.71
CA THR A 38 6.29 -18.35 27.08
C THR A 38 7.20 -19.56 27.25
N GLY A 39 7.63 -20.17 26.14
CA GLY A 39 8.47 -21.37 26.12
C GLY A 39 7.69 -22.67 26.32
N GLU A 40 6.35 -22.61 26.34
CA GLU A 40 5.48 -23.80 26.32
C GLU A 40 5.64 -24.60 25.02
N GLU A 41 5.96 -23.90 23.93
CA GLU A 41 6.35 -24.51 22.67
C GLU A 41 7.86 -24.35 22.45
N SER A 42 8.54 -25.46 22.11
CA SER A 42 9.98 -25.45 21.92
C SER A 42 10.41 -24.86 20.57
N ILE A 43 11.59 -24.25 20.53
CA ILE A 43 12.20 -23.77 19.27
C ILE A 43 12.45 -24.94 18.31
N SER A 44 12.84 -26.11 18.80
CA SER A 44 13.03 -27.31 17.96
C SER A 44 11.75 -27.74 17.25
N GLU A 45 10.61 -27.62 17.93
CA GLU A 45 9.31 -27.95 17.35
C GLU A 45 8.90 -26.90 16.31
N PHE A 46 9.17 -25.62 16.56
CA PHE A 46 8.98 -24.58 15.57
C PHE A 46 9.78 -24.82 14.28
N GLU A 47 11.04 -25.23 14.41
CA GLU A 47 11.87 -25.59 13.25
C GLU A 47 11.34 -26.81 12.50
N ARG A 48 10.82 -27.82 13.21
CA ARG A 48 10.14 -28.96 12.59
C ARG A 48 8.90 -28.53 11.79
N VAL A 49 8.06 -27.67 12.37
CA VAL A 49 6.87 -27.11 11.69
C VAL A 49 7.26 -26.29 10.46
N LYS A 50 8.33 -25.49 10.54
CA LYS A 50 8.86 -24.78 9.38
C LYS A 50 9.26 -25.75 8.26
N GLN A 51 9.83 -26.91 8.60
CA GLN A 51 10.17 -27.92 7.61
C GLN A 51 8.92 -28.49 6.92
N CYS A 52 7.82 -28.75 7.65
CA CYS A 52 6.55 -29.16 7.04
C CYS A 52 6.02 -28.13 6.01
N ILE A 53 6.12 -26.83 6.34
CA ILE A 53 5.74 -25.75 5.42
C ILE A 53 6.70 -25.74 4.21
N ALA A 54 8.00 -25.91 4.44
CA ALA A 54 9.00 -25.95 3.37
C ALA A 54 8.74 -27.12 2.41
N ASP A 55 8.49 -28.33 2.91
CA ASP A 55 8.21 -29.51 2.10
C ASP A 55 6.92 -29.33 1.29
N CYS A 56 5.86 -28.82 1.92
CA CYS A 56 4.60 -28.51 1.24
C CYS A 56 4.79 -27.50 0.12
N THR A 57 5.46 -26.38 0.40
CA THR A 57 5.70 -25.33 -0.59
C THR A 57 6.67 -25.77 -1.70
N ALA A 58 7.63 -26.64 -1.41
CA ALA A 58 8.54 -27.22 -2.40
C ALA A 58 7.82 -28.16 -3.39
N SER A 59 6.72 -28.78 -2.99
CA SER A 59 5.92 -29.65 -3.85
C SER A 59 5.05 -28.91 -4.88
N LYS A 60 5.03 -27.56 -4.84
CA LYS A 60 4.10 -26.72 -5.59
C LYS A 60 4.81 -25.62 -6.36
N THR A 61 4.19 -25.21 -7.46
CA THR A 61 4.63 -24.04 -8.22
C THR A 61 4.24 -22.75 -7.51
N LYS A 62 4.95 -21.64 -7.83
CA LYS A 62 4.60 -20.29 -7.34
C LYS A 62 3.13 -19.92 -7.66
N THR A 63 2.64 -20.33 -8.83
CA THR A 63 1.28 -20.05 -9.29
C THR A 63 0.24 -20.79 -8.43
N GLU A 64 0.42 -22.10 -8.22
CA GLU A 64 -0.49 -22.90 -7.39
C GLU A 64 -0.58 -22.36 -5.95
N LEU A 65 0.56 -21.98 -5.38
CA LEU A 65 0.62 -21.39 -4.04
C LEU A 65 -0.08 -20.02 -3.97
N LEU A 66 0.09 -19.18 -5.00
CA LEU A 66 -0.58 -17.88 -5.07
C LEU A 66 -2.10 -18.04 -5.24
N GLU A 67 -2.55 -18.99 -6.06
CA GLU A 67 -3.97 -19.32 -6.21
C GLU A 67 -4.56 -19.83 -4.89
N ALA A 68 -3.85 -20.73 -4.19
CA ALA A 68 -4.23 -21.19 -2.87
C ALA A 68 -4.30 -20.03 -1.86
N ALA A 69 -3.33 -19.12 -1.88
CA ALA A 69 -3.31 -17.94 -1.03
C ALA A 69 -4.52 -17.04 -1.27
N MET A 70 -4.89 -16.80 -2.53
CA MET A 70 -6.06 -16.03 -2.93
C MET A 70 -7.37 -16.70 -2.50
N LYS A 71 -7.51 -18.01 -2.76
CA LYS A 71 -8.73 -18.79 -2.47
C LYS A 71 -8.98 -18.93 -0.98
N ARG A 72 -7.93 -19.23 -0.20
CA ARG A 72 -8.01 -19.57 1.24
C ARG A 72 -7.64 -18.40 2.15
N ARG A 73 -7.27 -17.23 1.58
CA ARG A 73 -6.78 -16.06 2.32
C ARG A 73 -5.58 -16.40 3.21
N LEU A 74 -4.59 -17.07 2.63
CA LEU A 74 -3.32 -17.37 3.28
C LEU A 74 -2.41 -16.15 3.19
N LEU A 75 -1.66 -15.87 4.26
CA LEU A 75 -0.59 -14.86 4.23
C LEU A 75 0.68 -15.47 3.63
N LEU A 76 0.57 -15.86 2.36
CA LEU A 76 1.62 -16.50 1.57
C LEU A 76 1.77 -15.74 0.26
N ALA A 77 3.01 -15.48 -0.14
CA ALA A 77 3.33 -14.77 -1.37
C ALA A 77 4.53 -15.39 -2.06
N PRO A 78 4.54 -15.45 -3.40
CA PRO A 78 5.75 -15.80 -4.14
C PRO A 78 6.80 -14.71 -3.98
N MET A 79 8.06 -15.12 -3.82
CA MET A 79 9.20 -14.23 -4.04
C MET A 79 9.40 -14.09 -5.56
N SER A 80 9.01 -12.94 -6.09
CA SER A 80 9.09 -12.66 -7.52
C SER A 80 10.49 -12.20 -7.92
N THR A 81 10.91 -12.54 -9.12
CA THR A 81 12.03 -11.87 -9.80
C THR A 81 11.53 -10.67 -10.60
N VAL A 82 12.42 -9.80 -11.11
CA VAL A 82 12.03 -8.73 -12.05
C VAL A 82 11.31 -9.27 -13.29
N ARG A 83 11.65 -10.48 -13.73
CA ARG A 83 10.95 -11.17 -14.83
C ARG A 83 9.51 -11.51 -14.46
N ASP A 84 9.29 -12.03 -13.26
CA ASP A 84 7.95 -12.37 -12.76
C ASP A 84 7.09 -11.11 -12.63
N VAL A 85 7.68 -10.01 -12.15
CA VAL A 85 7.02 -8.70 -12.03
C VAL A 85 6.58 -8.17 -13.40
N VAL A 86 7.48 -8.13 -14.39
CA VAL A 86 7.16 -7.62 -15.73
C VAL A 86 6.11 -8.48 -16.44
N ARG A 87 6.04 -9.78 -16.14
CA ARG A 87 5.05 -10.71 -16.71
C ARG A 87 3.78 -10.87 -15.86
N SER A 88 3.62 -10.09 -14.81
CA SER A 88 2.49 -10.21 -13.89
C SER A 88 1.18 -9.79 -14.55
N ASP A 89 0.17 -10.65 -14.44
CA ASP A 89 -1.20 -10.35 -14.86
C ASP A 89 -1.79 -9.18 -14.05
N GLN A 90 -1.37 -9.00 -12.79
CA GLN A 90 -1.84 -7.88 -11.98
C GLN A 90 -1.42 -6.55 -12.61
N PHE A 91 -0.13 -6.36 -12.86
CA PHE A 91 0.40 -5.11 -13.41
C PHE A 91 -0.04 -4.91 -14.86
N SER A 92 -0.18 -6.00 -15.63
CA SER A 92 -0.72 -5.95 -17.00
C SER A 92 -2.18 -5.53 -17.03
N SER A 93 -3.04 -6.11 -16.18
CA SER A 93 -4.47 -5.76 -16.09
C SER A 93 -4.73 -4.32 -15.67
N ARG A 94 -3.75 -3.71 -15.00
CA ARG A 94 -3.77 -2.31 -14.56
C ARG A 94 -2.99 -1.40 -15.49
N GLU A 95 -2.50 -1.88 -16.63
CA GLU A 95 -1.76 -1.09 -17.61
C GLU A 95 -0.56 -0.33 -16.98
N TYR A 96 0.07 -0.96 -15.98
CA TYR A 96 1.10 -0.28 -15.18
C TYR A 96 2.37 -0.03 -15.99
N PHE A 97 2.79 -0.98 -16.82
CA PHE A 97 3.96 -0.81 -17.66
C PHE A 97 3.60 -0.07 -18.95
N VAL A 98 4.29 1.03 -19.21
CA VAL A 98 4.01 1.93 -20.33
C VAL A 98 5.21 2.08 -21.24
N ARG A 99 4.95 2.37 -22.52
CA ARG A 99 5.98 2.79 -23.48
C ARG A 99 5.86 4.29 -23.71
N PRO A 100 6.95 5.06 -23.62
CA PRO A 100 6.87 6.50 -23.79
C PRO A 100 6.58 6.85 -25.25
N VAL A 101 5.95 8.01 -25.46
CA VAL A 101 5.68 8.54 -26.80
C VAL A 101 6.97 9.09 -27.39
N GLY A 102 7.29 8.69 -28.63
CA GLY A 102 8.46 9.17 -29.37
C GLY A 102 8.99 8.13 -30.35
N ASP A 103 10.20 8.39 -30.82
CA ASP A 103 10.96 7.54 -31.74
C ASP A 103 12.20 6.93 -31.07
N GLY A 104 12.92 6.09 -31.81
CA GLY A 104 14.18 5.50 -31.34
C GLY A 104 14.02 4.37 -30.30
N ARG A 105 15.17 3.86 -29.83
CA ARG A 105 15.24 2.66 -28.98
C ARG A 105 14.50 2.84 -27.65
N SER A 106 14.58 4.02 -27.02
CA SER A 106 13.91 4.29 -25.74
C SER A 106 12.38 4.26 -25.84
N ALA A 107 11.79 4.60 -26.99
CA ALA A 107 10.34 4.51 -27.18
C ALA A 107 9.82 3.07 -27.30
N GLN A 108 10.72 2.11 -27.56
CA GLN A 108 10.38 0.69 -27.69
C GLN A 108 10.46 -0.08 -26.36
N ILE A 109 11.07 0.53 -25.33
CA ILE A 109 11.29 -0.07 -24.02
C ILE A 109 10.06 0.16 -23.13
N SER A 110 9.74 -0.84 -22.32
CA SER A 110 8.67 -0.75 -21.31
C SER A 110 9.22 -0.16 -20.01
N TYR A 111 8.53 0.82 -19.44
CA TYR A 111 8.91 1.51 -18.21
C TYR A 111 7.81 1.36 -17.14
N PRO A 112 8.18 1.43 -15.85
CA PRO A 112 7.20 1.64 -14.79
C PRO A 112 6.38 2.91 -15.08
N GLY A 113 5.06 2.76 -15.20
CA GLY A 113 4.13 3.83 -15.51
C GLY A 113 3.67 4.61 -14.28
N PRO A 114 2.49 5.25 -14.31
CA PRO A 114 1.99 6.02 -13.19
C PRO A 114 1.83 5.20 -11.91
N PHE A 115 2.29 5.75 -10.78
CA PHE A 115 2.10 5.14 -9.45
C PHE A 115 0.66 5.20 -8.93
N VAL A 116 -0.23 5.92 -9.61
CA VAL A 116 -1.60 6.20 -9.18
C VAL A 116 -2.52 6.39 -10.38
N LYS A 117 -3.78 5.97 -10.23
CA LYS A 117 -4.86 6.21 -11.20
C LYS A 117 -5.84 7.25 -10.64
N PHE A 118 -5.86 8.42 -11.27
CA PHE A 118 -6.81 9.50 -10.98
C PHE A 118 -8.00 9.43 -11.94
N SER A 119 -9.23 9.56 -11.43
CA SER A 119 -10.43 9.52 -12.27
C SER A 119 -10.66 10.79 -13.10
N GLY A 120 -10.23 11.96 -12.61
CA GLY A 120 -10.47 13.27 -13.26
C GLY A 120 -9.22 13.93 -13.85
N SER A 121 -8.03 13.44 -13.49
CA SER A 121 -6.75 14.00 -13.93
C SER A 121 -5.68 12.91 -14.13
N PRO A 122 -5.87 12.01 -15.11
CA PRO A 122 -4.98 10.87 -15.29
C PRO A 122 -3.53 11.32 -15.52
N LEU A 123 -2.59 10.63 -14.86
CA LEU A 123 -1.17 10.81 -15.12
C LEU A 123 -0.84 10.21 -16.49
N GLY A 124 -0.53 11.08 -17.45
CA GLY A 124 -0.15 10.68 -18.82
C GLY A 124 1.34 10.36 -18.96
N SER A 125 1.65 9.54 -19.98
CA SER A 125 3.03 9.31 -20.40
C SER A 125 3.67 10.63 -20.82
N ARG A 126 4.84 10.92 -20.27
CA ARG A 126 5.73 11.94 -20.81
C ARG A 126 6.38 11.42 -22.10
N ARG A 127 7.00 12.33 -22.86
CA ARG A 127 7.84 12.00 -24.02
C ARG A 127 8.95 11.03 -23.58
N ARG A 128 9.58 10.35 -24.54
CA ARG A 128 10.79 9.56 -24.27
C ARG A 128 11.82 10.37 -23.47
N PRO A 129 12.65 9.71 -22.62
CA PRO A 129 13.77 10.38 -22.00
C PRO A 129 14.60 11.15 -23.04
N PRO A 130 15.02 12.39 -22.74
CA PRO A 130 15.79 13.19 -23.69
C PRO A 130 17.16 12.56 -23.93
N MET A 131 17.66 12.72 -25.15
CA MET A 131 19.06 12.48 -25.47
C MET A 131 19.94 13.54 -24.81
N ILE A 132 21.23 13.23 -24.64
CA ILE A 132 22.21 14.20 -24.13
C ILE A 132 22.20 15.42 -25.06
N GLY A 133 21.85 16.58 -24.50
CA GLY A 133 21.81 17.86 -25.21
C GLY A 133 20.52 18.17 -25.99
N GLU A 134 19.53 17.27 -26.03
CA GLU A 134 18.34 17.42 -26.87
C GLU A 134 17.56 18.71 -26.59
N HIS A 135 17.39 19.07 -25.32
CA HIS A 135 16.64 20.27 -24.92
C HIS A 135 17.55 21.44 -24.49
N THR A 136 18.86 21.39 -24.75
CA THR A 136 19.78 22.43 -24.26
C THR A 136 19.42 23.82 -24.78
N ALA A 137 19.18 23.96 -26.08
CA ALA A 137 18.84 25.25 -26.68
C ALA A 137 17.48 25.78 -26.19
N GLU A 138 16.48 24.90 -26.06
CA GLU A 138 15.14 25.23 -25.55
C GLU A 138 15.20 25.78 -24.11
N ILE A 139 15.87 25.05 -23.20
CA ILE A 139 15.99 25.45 -21.80
C ILE A 139 16.80 26.74 -21.65
N LEU A 140 17.87 26.92 -22.41
CA LEU A 140 18.66 28.16 -22.36
C LEU A 140 17.84 29.36 -22.83
N ALA A 141 17.02 29.20 -23.89
CA ALA A 141 16.11 30.25 -24.34
C ALA A 141 15.03 30.58 -23.30
N GLU A 142 14.44 29.58 -22.64
CA GLU A 142 13.46 29.80 -21.56
C GLU A 142 14.06 30.56 -20.36
N LEU A 143 15.34 30.35 -20.06
CA LEU A 143 16.04 31.05 -18.97
C LEU A 143 16.40 32.49 -19.34
N GLU A 144 16.67 32.77 -20.62
CA GLU A 144 16.91 34.13 -21.13
C GLU A 144 15.62 34.97 -21.16
N GLU A 145 14.46 34.33 -21.35
CA GLU A 145 13.15 34.92 -21.06
C GLU A 145 12.93 35.06 -19.55
N VAL A 146 13.72 35.91 -18.89
CA VAL A 146 13.53 36.26 -17.47
C VAL A 146 12.10 36.76 -17.28
N ARG A 147 11.22 35.88 -16.82
CA ARG A 147 9.90 36.29 -16.33
C ARG A 147 10.14 37.00 -15.01
N GLU A 148 9.76 38.29 -14.95
CA GLU A 148 9.60 38.93 -13.65
C GLU A 148 8.76 37.99 -12.77
N PRO A 149 9.23 37.65 -11.56
CA PRO A 149 8.43 36.85 -10.64
C PRO A 149 7.09 37.57 -10.52
N ARG A 150 5.99 36.87 -10.83
CA ARG A 150 4.65 37.40 -10.57
C ARG A 150 4.64 37.86 -9.13
N SER A 151 4.42 39.16 -8.89
CA SER A 151 4.17 39.63 -7.54
C SER A 151 2.88 38.93 -7.10
N LEU A 152 3.04 37.96 -6.21
CA LEU A 152 1.89 37.35 -5.57
C LEU A 152 1.37 38.41 -4.61
N GLU A 153 0.07 38.72 -4.67
CA GLU A 153 -0.56 39.48 -3.59
C GLU A 153 -0.20 38.79 -2.27
N GLU A 154 0.48 39.52 -1.38
CA GLU A 154 0.78 39.04 -0.03
C GLU A 154 -0.54 38.88 0.72
N ARG A 155 -1.09 37.67 0.65
CA ARG A 155 -2.13 37.24 1.58
C ARG A 155 -1.44 36.79 2.86
N PRO A 156 -1.98 37.12 4.05
CA PRO A 156 -1.49 36.54 5.29
C PRO A 156 -1.50 35.02 5.11
N ALA A 157 -0.32 34.41 5.17
CA ALA A 157 -0.23 32.96 5.07
C ALA A 157 -0.98 32.37 6.26
N PRO A 158 -1.83 31.35 6.07
CA PRO A 158 -2.37 30.62 7.20
C PRO A 158 -1.21 30.06 8.04
N ASP A 159 -1.43 29.87 9.35
CA ASP A 159 -0.42 29.34 10.28
C ASP A 159 0.23 28.04 9.81
N LYS A 160 -0.48 27.26 8.97
CA LYS A 160 0.02 26.05 8.33
C LYS A 160 -0.48 25.86 6.88
N PRO A 161 0.29 25.17 6.01
CA PRO A 161 -0.03 25.05 4.57
C PRO A 161 -1.37 24.39 4.23
N LEU A 162 -1.87 23.49 5.08
CA LEU A 162 -3.15 22.78 4.89
C LEU A 162 -4.22 23.20 5.90
N ALA A 163 -4.05 24.36 6.53
CA ALA A 163 -5.09 24.91 7.40
C ALA A 163 -6.42 25.03 6.63
N GLY A 164 -7.48 24.51 7.23
CA GLY A 164 -8.82 24.48 6.64
C GLY A 164 -9.16 23.23 5.83
N VAL A 165 -8.17 22.41 5.46
CA VAL A 165 -8.43 21.11 4.79
C VAL A 165 -8.99 20.11 5.78
N LYS A 166 -10.10 19.45 5.43
CA LYS A 166 -10.82 18.50 6.27
C LYS A 166 -10.74 17.09 5.69
N ILE A 167 -10.24 16.15 6.49
CA ILE A 167 -10.03 14.77 6.06
C ILE A 167 -10.80 13.81 6.97
N LEU A 168 -11.61 12.95 6.35
CA LEU A 168 -12.23 11.80 6.99
C LEU A 168 -11.41 10.54 6.67
N ASP A 169 -10.83 9.93 7.70
CA ASP A 169 -9.84 8.85 7.59
C ASP A 169 -10.37 7.52 8.14
N PHE A 170 -10.65 6.58 7.22
CA PHE A 170 -11.03 5.19 7.51
C PHE A 170 -9.86 4.21 7.35
N MET A 171 -8.63 4.69 7.16
CA MET A 171 -7.48 3.83 6.92
C MET A 171 -7.07 3.09 8.20
N TRP A 172 -6.33 2.00 8.04
CA TRP A 172 -5.85 1.19 9.16
C TRP A 172 -4.41 0.71 8.90
N ALA A 173 -3.84 0.01 9.88
CA ALA A 173 -2.43 -0.36 9.92
C ALA A 173 -1.50 0.87 9.83
N LEU A 174 -0.51 0.84 8.93
CA LEU A 174 0.58 1.83 8.87
C LEU A 174 0.56 2.70 7.61
N ALA A 175 0.50 2.07 6.42
CA ALA A 175 0.68 2.74 5.13
C ALA A 175 -0.29 3.90 4.87
N GLY A 176 -1.58 3.66 5.10
CA GLY A 176 -2.60 4.68 4.96
C GLY A 176 -2.48 5.77 6.04
N PRO A 177 -2.57 5.41 7.34
CA PRO A 177 -2.52 6.38 8.42
C PRO A 177 -1.27 7.27 8.44
N GLY A 178 -0.11 6.75 8.00
CA GLY A 178 1.10 7.55 7.84
C GLY A 178 0.94 8.72 6.86
N ALA A 179 0.12 8.58 5.81
CA ALA A 179 -0.12 9.65 4.85
C ALA A 179 -0.91 10.80 5.47
N THR A 180 -2.06 10.49 6.11
CA THR A 180 -2.90 11.50 6.75
C THR A 180 -2.27 12.09 8.00
N ARG A 181 -1.30 11.41 8.61
CA ARG A 181 -0.44 11.99 9.65
C ARG A 181 0.38 13.17 9.12
N ILE A 182 1.06 12.99 7.99
CA ILE A 182 1.84 14.08 7.35
C ILE A 182 0.94 15.28 7.07
N LEU A 183 -0.27 15.04 6.55
CA LEU A 183 -1.23 16.12 6.26
C LEU A 183 -1.73 16.82 7.53
N ALA A 184 -1.92 16.09 8.63
CA ALA A 184 -2.27 16.66 9.94
C ALA A 184 -1.14 17.56 10.49
N ASP A 185 0.12 17.13 10.37
CA ASP A 185 1.29 17.93 10.80
C ASP A 185 1.34 19.26 10.02
N TRP A 186 0.95 19.25 8.73
CA TRP A 186 0.80 20.43 7.86
C TRP A 186 -0.51 21.21 8.05
N GLY A 187 -1.34 20.86 9.04
CA GLY A 187 -2.49 21.67 9.47
C GLY A 187 -3.86 21.19 9.01
N ALA A 188 -3.95 20.08 8.29
CA ALA A 188 -5.25 19.49 7.96
C ALA A 188 -5.97 19.00 9.23
N THR A 189 -7.28 19.21 9.31
CA THR A 189 -8.10 18.60 10.35
C THR A 189 -8.47 17.18 9.93
N VAL A 190 -7.87 16.19 10.58
CA VAL A 190 -8.12 14.77 10.28
C VAL A 190 -9.00 14.16 11.37
N ILE A 191 -10.17 13.65 10.98
CA ILE A 191 -11.04 12.82 11.81
C ILE A 191 -10.82 11.37 11.40
N ARG A 192 -10.19 10.59 12.26
CA ARG A 192 -9.95 9.16 12.09
C ARG A 192 -11.08 8.37 12.70
N VAL A 193 -11.70 7.50 11.89
CA VAL A 193 -12.72 6.57 12.32
C VAL A 193 -12.10 5.20 12.61
N GLU A 194 -12.42 4.63 13.78
CA GLU A 194 -11.98 3.29 14.18
C GLU A 194 -13.16 2.49 14.77
N SER A 195 -13.02 1.16 14.78
CA SER A 195 -13.95 0.25 15.47
C SER A 195 -13.41 -0.10 16.86
N SER A 196 -14.28 -0.12 17.87
CA SER A 196 -13.92 -0.61 19.21
C SER A 196 -13.84 -2.15 19.30
N THR A 197 -14.46 -2.87 18.37
CA THR A 197 -14.48 -4.34 18.36
C THR A 197 -13.43 -4.95 17.43
N LYS A 198 -12.98 -4.18 16.43
CA LYS A 198 -11.89 -4.54 15.51
C LYS A 198 -10.86 -3.42 15.50
N LEU A 199 -10.07 -3.37 16.57
CA LEU A 199 -9.02 -2.39 16.75
C LEU A 199 -7.99 -2.46 15.61
N CYS A 200 -7.38 -1.33 15.30
CA CYS A 200 -6.28 -1.28 14.35
C CYS A 200 -5.11 -2.15 14.84
N VAL A 201 -4.64 -3.08 14.00
CA VAL A 201 -3.63 -4.07 14.39
C VAL A 201 -2.35 -3.46 14.96
N VAL A 202 -1.95 -2.26 14.53
CA VAL A 202 -0.73 -1.62 15.06
C VAL A 202 -0.87 -1.21 16.53
N ARG A 203 -2.09 -1.15 17.09
CA ARG A 203 -2.32 -0.94 18.53
C ARG A 203 -1.85 -2.12 19.37
N THR A 204 -1.69 -3.31 18.79
CA THR A 204 -1.30 -4.53 19.49
C THR A 204 0.13 -4.98 19.15
N ILE A 205 0.88 -4.17 18.39
CA ILE A 205 2.23 -4.49 17.95
C ILE A 205 3.22 -3.65 18.76
N ARG A 206 4.22 -4.33 19.35
CA ARG A 206 5.36 -3.73 20.04
C ARG A 206 6.17 -2.80 19.12
N PRO A 207 6.86 -1.78 19.65
CA PRO A 207 7.03 -1.50 21.08
C PRO A 207 5.86 -0.73 21.70
N PHE A 208 5.64 -0.99 23.00
CA PHE A 208 4.74 -0.22 23.83
C PHE A 208 5.53 0.76 24.70
N MET A 209 4.98 1.96 24.91
CA MET A 209 5.56 2.96 25.80
C MET A 209 5.46 2.50 27.26
N ASP A 210 6.43 2.87 28.08
CA ASP A 210 6.45 2.60 29.52
C ASP A 210 6.33 1.10 29.91
N GLN A 211 6.59 0.18 28.97
CA GLN A 211 6.35 -1.27 29.13
C GLN A 211 4.88 -1.62 29.44
N ASP A 212 3.93 -0.76 29.08
CA ASP A 212 2.49 -0.97 29.26
C ASP A 212 1.89 -1.53 27.96
N GLU A 213 1.51 -2.82 27.96
CA GLU A 213 0.99 -3.51 26.77
C GLU A 213 -0.47 -3.15 26.41
N SER A 214 -1.04 -2.12 27.03
CA SER A 214 -2.37 -1.61 26.67
C SER A 214 -2.40 -1.04 25.24
N THR A 215 -3.57 -1.15 24.60
CA THR A 215 -3.78 -0.70 23.21
C THR A 215 -3.65 0.81 23.00
N GLU A 216 -3.61 1.58 24.09
CA GLU A 216 -3.42 3.03 24.13
C GLU A 216 -1.94 3.42 24.29
N LYS A 217 -1.02 2.45 24.39
CA LYS A 217 0.42 2.69 24.59
C LYS A 217 1.29 2.21 23.44
N SER A 218 0.69 1.80 22.32
CA SER A 218 1.44 1.44 21.11
C SER A 218 2.18 2.63 20.53
N ALA A 219 3.52 2.53 20.49
CA ALA A 219 4.37 3.56 19.92
C ALA A 219 4.16 3.69 18.39
N ILE A 220 3.91 2.56 17.71
CA ILE A 220 3.65 2.55 16.26
C ILE A 220 2.36 3.32 15.98
N PHE A 221 1.27 3.02 16.71
CA PHE A 221 -0.01 3.68 16.52
C PHE A 221 0.10 5.20 16.73
N HIS A 222 0.80 5.64 17.79
CA HIS A 222 1.02 7.06 18.07
C HIS A 222 1.84 7.74 16.99
N SER A 223 2.91 7.10 16.51
CA SER A 223 3.76 7.68 15.46
C SER A 223 2.98 7.98 14.18
N THR A 224 2.03 7.12 13.79
CA THR A 224 1.25 7.26 12.56
C THR A 224 -0.08 7.99 12.74
N ASN A 225 -0.44 8.42 13.95
CA ASN A 225 -1.75 9.03 14.21
C ASN A 225 -1.77 10.28 15.09
N ALA A 226 -0.63 10.73 15.66
CA ALA A 226 -0.65 11.98 16.43
C ALA A 226 -1.11 13.17 15.57
N GLY A 227 -1.73 14.16 16.22
CA GLY A 227 -2.35 15.31 15.54
C GLY A 227 -3.73 15.02 14.94
N LYS A 228 -4.15 13.76 14.81
CA LYS A 228 -5.51 13.39 14.37
C LYS A 228 -6.50 13.41 15.53
N ARG A 229 -7.76 13.69 15.21
CA ARG A 229 -8.91 13.52 16.12
C ARG A 229 -9.49 12.14 15.89
N MET A 230 -9.92 11.46 16.95
CA MET A 230 -10.37 10.08 16.89
C MET A 230 -11.87 9.97 17.17
N LEU A 231 -12.56 9.13 16.41
CA LEU A 231 -13.97 8.81 16.59
C LEU A 231 -14.17 7.31 16.42
N THR A 232 -14.85 6.68 17.38
CA THR A 232 -15.26 5.29 17.25
C THR A 232 -16.62 5.21 16.59
N LEU A 233 -16.75 4.47 15.48
CA LEU A 233 -18.04 4.25 14.81
C LEU A 233 -18.24 2.78 14.45
N ASN A 234 -19.48 2.32 14.61
CA ASN A 234 -19.91 1.04 14.06
C ASN A 234 -20.57 1.23 12.69
N LEU A 235 -19.84 0.99 11.61
CA LEU A 235 -20.37 1.11 10.24
C LEU A 235 -21.36 -0.02 9.85
N THR A 236 -21.54 -1.04 10.69
CA THR A 236 -22.58 -2.06 10.47
C THR A 236 -23.96 -1.58 10.90
N SER A 237 -24.07 -0.59 11.79
CA SER A 237 -25.36 -0.01 12.18
C SER A 237 -25.78 1.11 11.22
N GLU A 238 -27.08 1.34 11.14
CA GLU A 238 -27.63 2.40 10.29
C GLU A 238 -27.23 3.78 10.82
N GLU A 239 -27.26 3.98 12.13
CA GLU A 239 -26.88 5.22 12.81
C GLU A 239 -25.41 5.55 12.57
N GLY A 240 -24.52 4.55 12.67
CA GLY A 240 -23.09 4.74 12.41
C GLY A 240 -22.82 5.11 10.96
N ARG A 241 -23.57 4.52 10.00
CA ARG A 241 -23.51 4.94 8.60
C ARG A 241 -24.05 6.34 8.38
N ASN A 242 -25.12 6.75 9.08
CA ASN A 242 -25.65 8.10 8.96
C ASN A 242 -24.67 9.16 9.48
N ILE A 243 -24.01 8.91 10.62
CA ILE A 243 -22.93 9.77 11.13
C ILE A 243 -21.77 9.84 10.14
N ALA A 244 -21.37 8.71 9.54
CA ALA A 244 -20.32 8.71 8.53
C ALA A 244 -20.70 9.57 7.31
N LYS A 245 -21.97 9.51 6.85
CA LYS A 245 -22.47 10.36 5.76
C LYS A 245 -22.48 11.85 6.13
N ASP A 246 -22.79 12.19 7.38
CA ASP A 246 -22.70 13.57 7.86
C ASP A 246 -21.25 14.07 7.83
N LEU A 247 -20.29 13.24 8.23
CA LEU A 247 -18.86 13.56 8.14
C LEU A 247 -18.38 13.66 6.69
N VAL A 248 -18.94 12.89 5.75
CA VAL A 248 -18.66 13.02 4.32
C VAL A 248 -19.09 14.38 3.77
N ARG A 249 -20.23 14.93 4.22
CA ARG A 249 -20.67 16.30 3.85
C ARG A 249 -19.70 17.37 4.37
N TRP A 250 -19.02 17.10 5.47
CA TRP A 250 -18.04 18.01 6.06
C TRP A 250 -16.66 17.92 5.41
N ALA A 251 -16.26 16.74 4.92
CA ALA A 251 -14.90 16.46 4.48
C ALA A 251 -14.60 16.97 3.06
N ASP A 252 -13.37 17.47 2.86
CA ASP A 252 -12.82 17.73 1.52
C ASP A 252 -12.24 16.44 0.90
N VAL A 253 -11.66 15.61 1.77
CA VAL A 253 -11.00 14.35 1.40
C VAL A 253 -11.52 13.22 2.27
N VAL A 254 -11.92 12.11 1.65
CA VAL A 254 -12.20 10.84 2.32
C VAL A 254 -11.10 9.85 1.96
N THR A 255 -10.55 9.15 2.94
CA THR A 255 -9.44 8.21 2.74
C THR A 255 -9.78 6.85 3.33
N GLU A 256 -9.44 5.78 2.63
CA GLU A 256 -9.70 4.41 3.05
C GLU A 256 -8.63 3.46 2.54
N SER A 257 -8.39 2.38 3.28
CA SER A 257 -7.38 1.38 2.95
C SER A 257 -7.88 -0.06 3.08
N PHE A 258 -9.13 -0.29 2.70
CA PHE A 258 -9.76 -1.61 2.74
C PHE A 258 -9.57 -2.35 1.42
N SER A 259 -9.79 -3.66 1.45
CA SER A 259 -9.94 -4.45 0.23
C SER A 259 -11.14 -3.94 -0.58
N PRO A 260 -11.13 -4.12 -1.91
CA PRO A 260 -12.29 -3.84 -2.74
C PRO A 260 -13.57 -4.43 -2.11
N ARG A 261 -14.69 -3.72 -2.27
CA ARG A 261 -16.04 -4.02 -1.75
C ARG A 261 -16.33 -3.58 -0.32
N ALA A 262 -15.35 -3.39 0.56
CA ALA A 262 -15.63 -3.05 1.96
C ALA A 262 -16.41 -1.73 2.09
N MET A 263 -15.90 -0.63 1.54
CA MET A 263 -16.59 0.66 1.53
C MET A 263 -17.94 0.61 0.80
N LYS A 264 -18.01 -0.14 -0.31
CA LYS A 264 -19.26 -0.36 -1.05
C LYS A 264 -20.33 -1.05 -0.18
N SER A 265 -19.93 -2.02 0.66
CA SER A 265 -20.85 -2.70 1.57
C SER A 265 -21.44 -1.77 2.64
N PHE A 266 -20.75 -0.67 2.95
CA PHE A 266 -21.25 0.39 3.85
C PHE A 266 -22.01 1.50 3.11
N GLY A 267 -22.08 1.47 1.77
CA GLY A 267 -22.61 2.56 0.97
C GLY A 267 -21.76 3.82 1.03
N LEU A 268 -20.44 3.65 1.14
CA LEU A 268 -19.43 4.71 1.27
C LEU A 268 -18.35 4.61 0.19
N ASP A 269 -18.59 3.86 -0.90
CA ASP A 269 -17.73 3.90 -2.07
C ASP A 269 -17.83 5.24 -2.82
N TYR A 270 -16.87 5.52 -3.70
CA TYR A 270 -16.77 6.83 -4.36
C TYR A 270 -18.08 7.29 -5.01
N GLN A 271 -18.79 6.41 -5.72
CA GLN A 271 -20.06 6.78 -6.35
C GLN A 271 -21.10 7.20 -5.30
N SER A 272 -21.21 6.44 -4.21
CA SER A 272 -22.06 6.79 -3.07
C SER A 272 -21.67 8.12 -2.42
N LEU A 273 -20.36 8.41 -2.30
CA LEU A 273 -19.89 9.66 -1.73
C LEU A 273 -20.20 10.88 -2.61
N THR A 274 -20.05 10.76 -3.94
CA THR A 274 -20.36 11.87 -4.86
C THR A 274 -21.83 12.29 -4.86
N ALA A 275 -22.76 11.38 -4.52
CA ALA A 275 -24.17 11.72 -4.32
C ALA A 275 -24.42 12.59 -3.07
N ILE A 276 -23.51 12.54 -2.09
CA ILE A 276 -23.58 13.28 -0.83
C ILE A 276 -22.78 14.58 -0.91
N ASN A 277 -21.59 14.49 -1.49
CA ASN A 277 -20.64 15.58 -1.66
C ASN A 277 -20.05 15.52 -3.08
N PRO A 278 -20.61 16.29 -4.04
CA PRO A 278 -20.25 16.18 -5.48
C PRO A 278 -18.78 16.49 -5.81
N ASP A 279 -18.07 17.23 -4.96
CA ASP A 279 -16.68 17.63 -5.19
C ASP A 279 -15.69 16.92 -4.24
N VAL A 280 -16.12 15.81 -3.61
CA VAL A 280 -15.28 15.03 -2.69
C VAL A 280 -14.08 14.41 -3.41
N ILE A 281 -12.93 14.44 -2.76
CA ILE A 281 -11.78 13.64 -3.16
C ILE A 281 -11.81 12.35 -2.36
N MET A 282 -11.69 11.19 -3.01
CA MET A 282 -11.58 9.91 -2.31
C MET A 282 -10.27 9.23 -2.65
N LEU A 283 -9.45 8.93 -1.64
CA LEU A 283 -8.30 8.03 -1.77
C LEU A 283 -8.67 6.62 -1.33
N SER A 284 -8.55 5.68 -2.26
CA SER A 284 -8.57 4.24 -2.02
C SER A 284 -7.16 3.68 -2.17
N THR A 285 -6.58 3.15 -1.09
CA THR A 285 -5.22 2.58 -1.14
C THR A 285 -5.13 1.20 -0.50
N CYS A 286 -4.71 0.20 -1.27
CA CYS A 286 -4.46 -1.15 -0.78
C CYS A 286 -3.27 -1.76 -1.53
N LEU A 287 -2.85 -2.98 -1.16
CA LEU A 287 -1.60 -3.57 -1.67
C LEU A 287 -1.50 -3.53 -3.20
N PHE A 288 -2.56 -3.96 -3.90
CA PHE A 288 -2.56 -4.12 -5.36
C PHE A 288 -3.59 -3.24 -6.09
N GLY A 289 -4.20 -2.29 -5.38
CA GLY A 289 -5.20 -1.37 -5.95
C GLY A 289 -6.61 -1.98 -6.03
N GLN A 290 -7.56 -1.16 -6.47
CA GLN A 290 -8.99 -1.53 -6.47
C GLN A 290 -9.40 -2.49 -7.60
N THR A 291 -8.50 -2.82 -8.52
CA THR A 291 -8.77 -3.64 -9.71
C THR A 291 -7.66 -4.66 -9.99
N GLY A 292 -7.93 -5.64 -10.86
CA GLY A 292 -6.99 -6.69 -11.23
C GLY A 292 -7.10 -7.98 -10.39
N PRO A 293 -6.48 -9.08 -10.84
CA PRO A 293 -6.58 -10.40 -10.22
C PRO A 293 -6.13 -10.45 -8.75
N LEU A 294 -5.15 -9.62 -8.36
CA LEU A 294 -4.63 -9.55 -6.99
C LEU A 294 -5.28 -8.46 -6.13
N SER A 295 -6.34 -7.79 -6.62
CA SER A 295 -7.03 -6.72 -5.86
C SER A 295 -7.60 -7.18 -4.51
N MET A 296 -7.91 -8.46 -4.39
CA MET A 296 -8.40 -9.10 -3.15
C MET A 296 -7.31 -9.84 -2.36
N PHE A 297 -6.03 -9.70 -2.73
CA PHE A 297 -4.93 -10.36 -2.04
C PHE A 297 -4.85 -9.89 -0.59
N ALA A 298 -4.91 -10.86 0.34
CA ALA A 298 -4.78 -10.59 1.76
C ALA A 298 -3.29 -10.55 2.13
N GLY A 299 -2.81 -9.40 2.59
CA GLY A 299 -1.40 -9.30 2.97
C GLY A 299 -1.04 -7.99 3.66
N TYR A 300 0.23 -7.94 4.05
CA TYR A 300 0.92 -6.74 4.52
C TYR A 300 2.08 -6.39 3.58
N GLY A 301 2.72 -5.25 3.80
CA GLY A 301 3.72 -4.75 2.87
C GLY A 301 4.95 -5.63 2.63
N ASN A 302 5.27 -6.55 3.54
CA ASN A 302 6.31 -7.55 3.32
C ASN A 302 5.94 -8.55 2.20
N LEU A 303 4.69 -9.00 2.14
CA LEU A 303 4.20 -9.89 1.08
C LEU A 303 4.10 -9.15 -0.26
N ALA A 304 3.69 -7.87 -0.24
CA ALA A 304 3.72 -7.04 -1.44
C ALA A 304 5.15 -6.80 -1.93
N ALA A 305 6.12 -6.59 -1.03
CA ALA A 305 7.53 -6.47 -1.37
C ALA A 305 8.09 -7.76 -1.99
N ALA A 306 7.65 -8.94 -1.53
CA ALA A 306 8.00 -10.22 -2.14
C ALA A 306 7.45 -10.33 -3.58
N ILE A 307 6.17 -10.00 -3.79
CA ILE A 307 5.52 -10.06 -5.12
C ILE A 307 6.10 -9.01 -6.09
N THR A 308 6.52 -7.85 -5.59
CA THR A 308 7.13 -6.76 -6.38
C THR A 308 8.65 -6.93 -6.59
N GLY A 309 9.20 -8.06 -6.13
CA GLY A 309 10.55 -8.50 -6.46
C GLY A 309 11.68 -7.88 -5.67
N PHE A 310 11.39 -7.18 -4.57
CA PHE A 310 12.44 -6.66 -3.69
C PHE A 310 13.30 -7.77 -3.12
N TYR A 311 12.69 -8.89 -2.71
CA TYR A 311 13.39 -10.01 -2.08
C TYR A 311 14.41 -10.66 -3.02
N ALA A 312 14.20 -10.61 -4.35
CA ALA A 312 15.12 -11.20 -5.30
C ALA A 312 16.41 -10.38 -5.46
N ILE A 313 16.35 -9.06 -5.24
CA ILE A 313 17.47 -8.13 -5.45
C ILE A 313 18.12 -7.65 -4.14
N THR A 314 17.63 -8.12 -2.99
CA THR A 314 18.17 -7.80 -1.67
C THR A 314 18.66 -9.06 -0.95
N GLY A 315 19.71 -8.92 -0.15
CA GLY A 315 20.39 -10.02 0.52
C GLY A 315 21.72 -10.37 -0.13
N TRP A 316 22.44 -11.29 0.50
CA TRP A 316 23.77 -11.72 0.07
C TRP A 316 23.66 -12.85 -0.97
N PRO A 317 24.52 -12.91 -2.01
CA PRO A 317 24.38 -13.88 -3.10
C PRO A 317 24.65 -15.32 -2.66
N ASP A 318 25.40 -15.48 -1.57
CA ASP A 318 25.77 -16.76 -0.94
C ASP A 318 24.80 -17.20 0.16
N ARG A 319 23.66 -16.52 0.33
CA ARG A 319 22.65 -16.80 1.36
C ARG A 319 21.24 -16.87 0.79
N GLU A 320 20.32 -17.32 1.62
CA GLU A 320 18.89 -17.27 1.30
C GLU A 320 18.43 -15.82 1.05
N PRO A 321 17.51 -15.61 0.09
CA PRO A 321 16.97 -14.28 -0.19
C PRO A 321 16.40 -13.63 1.06
N ALA A 322 16.85 -12.40 1.34
CA ALA A 322 16.39 -11.62 2.47
C ALA A 322 15.77 -10.33 1.93
N GLY A 323 14.47 -10.15 2.15
CA GLY A 323 13.80 -8.90 1.80
C GLY A 323 14.29 -7.71 2.62
N PRO A 324 13.91 -6.48 2.23
CA PRO A 324 14.13 -5.31 3.06
C PRO A 324 13.51 -5.50 4.45
N PHE A 325 14.11 -4.85 5.45
CA PHE A 325 13.60 -4.94 6.82
C PHE A 325 12.19 -4.35 6.94
N GLY A 326 11.26 -5.14 7.47
CA GLY A 326 9.88 -4.74 7.72
C GLY A 326 8.97 -4.70 6.48
N ALA A 327 7.81 -4.06 6.63
CA ALA A 327 6.84 -3.91 5.54
C ALA A 327 7.25 -2.74 4.63
N TYR A 328 8.24 -2.95 3.76
CA TYR A 328 8.87 -1.88 2.98
C TYR A 328 7.89 -1.00 2.19
N THR A 329 6.87 -1.61 1.56
CA THR A 329 5.85 -0.86 0.81
C THR A 329 5.02 0.05 1.70
N ASP A 330 4.83 -0.29 2.98
CA ASP A 330 4.08 0.51 3.94
C ASP A 330 4.83 1.79 4.32
N TYR A 331 6.15 1.84 4.11
CA TYR A 331 6.93 3.06 4.25
C TYR A 331 6.97 3.88 2.95
N ILE A 332 6.87 3.26 1.77
CA ILE A 332 6.84 4.02 0.50
C ILE A 332 5.48 4.69 0.29
N ALA A 333 4.40 3.90 0.40
CA ALA A 333 3.05 4.33 0.06
C ALA A 333 2.58 5.64 0.74
N PRO A 334 2.86 5.91 2.04
CA PRO A 334 2.45 7.15 2.69
C PRO A 334 2.86 8.43 1.94
N ARG A 335 4.07 8.45 1.36
CA ARG A 335 4.59 9.62 0.64
C ARG A 335 3.84 9.84 -0.67
N TYR A 336 3.59 8.77 -1.41
CA TYR A 336 2.81 8.84 -2.66
C TYR A 336 1.34 9.17 -2.40
N ASN A 337 0.73 8.59 -1.35
CA ASN A 337 -0.62 8.91 -0.92
C ASN A 337 -0.76 10.41 -0.60
N ALA A 338 0.16 10.98 0.18
CA ALA A 338 0.15 12.39 0.52
C ALA A 338 0.26 13.28 -0.73
N ILE A 339 1.21 12.99 -1.62
CA ILE A 339 1.39 13.74 -2.87
C ILE A 339 0.16 13.61 -3.78
N ALA A 340 -0.46 12.43 -3.85
CA ALA A 340 -1.66 12.22 -4.66
C ALA A 340 -2.85 13.03 -4.13
N ILE A 341 -3.03 13.08 -2.81
CA ILE A 341 -4.06 13.92 -2.17
C ILE A 341 -3.79 15.40 -2.46
N LEU A 342 -2.54 15.86 -2.34
CA LEU A 342 -2.17 17.24 -2.65
C LEU A 342 -2.45 17.60 -4.11
N ALA A 343 -2.11 16.71 -5.05
CA ALA A 343 -2.39 16.90 -6.47
C ALA A 343 -3.90 16.96 -6.74
N ALA A 344 -4.70 16.14 -6.06
CA ALA A 344 -6.15 16.16 -6.18
C ALA A 344 -6.78 17.42 -5.56
N LEU A 345 -6.26 17.90 -4.43
CA LEU A 345 -6.67 19.16 -3.82
C LEU A 345 -6.37 20.34 -4.74
N ASP A 346 -5.20 20.35 -5.38
CA ASP A 346 -4.83 21.38 -6.35
C ASP A 346 -5.70 21.30 -7.63
N HIS A 347 -6.02 20.10 -8.11
CA HIS A 347 -6.99 19.91 -9.19
C HIS A 347 -8.36 20.50 -8.81
N LYS A 348 -8.91 20.11 -7.65
CA LYS A 348 -10.19 20.62 -7.13
C LYS A 348 -10.16 22.15 -7.00
N ARG A 349 -9.08 22.73 -6.49
CA ARG A 349 -8.93 24.19 -6.38
C ARG A 349 -8.99 24.88 -7.75
N ARG A 350 -8.42 24.28 -8.79
CA ARG A 350 -8.36 24.85 -10.14
C ARG A 350 -9.64 24.64 -10.96
N THR A 351 -10.36 23.54 -10.72
CA THR A 351 -11.48 23.10 -11.58
C THR A 351 -12.84 23.08 -10.87
N GLY A 352 -12.84 23.12 -9.54
CA GLY A 352 -14.02 22.87 -8.71
C GLY A 352 -14.42 21.39 -8.61
N GLN A 353 -13.63 20.46 -9.17
CA GLN A 353 -14.01 19.05 -9.27
C GLN A 353 -13.18 18.16 -8.33
N GLY A 354 -13.89 17.32 -7.57
CA GLY A 354 -13.29 16.20 -6.84
C GLY A 354 -12.90 15.05 -7.77
N GLN A 355 -12.24 14.03 -7.22
CA GLN A 355 -11.88 12.82 -7.98
C GLN A 355 -11.60 11.62 -7.09
N HIS A 356 -11.70 10.42 -7.67
CA HIS A 356 -11.23 9.19 -7.07
C HIS A 356 -9.75 8.98 -7.37
N ILE A 357 -9.02 8.54 -6.37
CA ILE A 357 -7.60 8.20 -6.40
C ILE A 357 -7.50 6.72 -6.05
N ASP A 358 -7.18 5.88 -7.03
CA ASP A 358 -6.86 4.47 -6.82
C ASP A 358 -5.33 4.29 -6.84
N LEU A 359 -4.75 4.04 -5.66
CA LEU A 359 -3.32 3.89 -5.47
C LEU A 359 -2.98 2.50 -4.94
N ALA A 360 -2.34 1.68 -5.79
CA ALA A 360 -1.78 0.41 -5.39
C ALA A 360 -0.40 0.61 -4.74
N GLN A 361 -0.23 0.12 -3.52
CA GLN A 361 1.04 0.25 -2.80
C GLN A 361 2.19 -0.47 -3.54
N ALA A 362 1.88 -1.58 -4.21
CA ALA A 362 2.81 -2.30 -5.07
C ALA A 362 3.29 -1.46 -6.26
N GLU A 363 2.38 -0.76 -6.96
CA GLU A 363 2.73 0.11 -8.10
C GLU A 363 3.62 1.29 -7.64
N ALA A 364 3.32 1.89 -6.50
CA ALA A 364 4.17 2.92 -5.91
C ALA A 364 5.57 2.37 -5.54
N ALA A 365 5.64 1.16 -5.01
CA ALA A 365 6.91 0.54 -4.61
C ALA A 365 7.82 0.18 -5.80
N LEU A 366 7.24 -0.22 -6.94
CA LEU A 366 8.01 -0.59 -8.14
C LEU A 366 8.86 0.57 -8.71
N HIS A 367 8.56 1.82 -8.37
CA HIS A 367 9.43 2.94 -8.71
C HIS A 367 10.81 2.87 -8.04
N PHE A 368 10.96 2.15 -6.93
CA PHE A 368 12.23 1.94 -6.24
C PHE A 368 13.04 0.76 -6.80
N THR A 369 12.45 0.00 -7.73
CA THR A 369 13.14 -1.06 -8.49
C THR A 369 13.20 -0.75 -9.98
N ALA A 370 12.88 0.50 -10.37
CA ALA A 370 12.82 0.94 -11.76
C ALA A 370 14.09 0.65 -12.57
N PRO A 371 15.34 0.85 -12.05
CA PRO A 371 16.54 0.49 -12.81
C PRO A 371 16.60 -1.00 -13.18
N ALA A 372 16.23 -1.90 -12.26
CA ALA A 372 16.23 -3.34 -12.49
C ALA A 372 15.13 -3.76 -13.48
N LEU A 373 13.95 -3.12 -13.41
CA LEU A 373 12.84 -3.36 -14.34
C LEU A 373 13.20 -2.92 -15.77
N VAL A 374 13.83 -1.75 -15.91
CA VAL A 374 14.26 -1.22 -17.21
C VAL A 374 15.43 -2.01 -17.79
N ASP A 375 16.38 -2.43 -16.97
CA ASP A 375 17.49 -3.31 -17.41
C ASP A 375 16.96 -4.65 -17.93
N TYR A 376 16.02 -5.28 -17.22
CA TYR A 376 15.34 -6.48 -17.73
C TYR A 376 14.58 -6.21 -19.04
N ALA A 377 13.82 -5.13 -19.11
CA ALA A 377 13.05 -4.78 -20.31
C ALA A 377 13.95 -4.46 -21.53
N THR A 378 15.16 -3.96 -21.29
CA THR A 378 16.09 -3.53 -22.35
C THR A 378 17.03 -4.65 -22.78
N ASN A 379 17.51 -5.44 -21.82
CA ASN A 379 18.64 -6.37 -22.00
C ASN A 379 18.28 -7.81 -21.64
N GLY A 380 17.13 -8.08 -21.02
CA GLY A 380 16.74 -9.40 -20.54
C GLY A 380 17.43 -9.84 -19.24
N ASN A 381 18.21 -8.94 -18.63
CA ASN A 381 18.97 -9.22 -17.40
C ASN A 381 18.02 -9.38 -16.21
N VAL A 382 18.06 -10.55 -15.55
CA VAL A 382 17.35 -10.78 -14.30
C VAL A 382 18.31 -10.53 -13.15
N GLN A 383 18.19 -9.35 -12.54
CA GLN A 383 19.00 -8.99 -11.37
C GLN A 383 18.62 -9.88 -10.19
N THR A 384 19.64 -10.34 -9.48
CA THR A 384 19.55 -11.08 -8.21
C THR A 384 20.44 -10.37 -7.17
N GLY A 385 20.36 -10.77 -5.90
CA GLY A 385 21.10 -10.16 -4.77
C GLY A 385 22.53 -9.71 -5.06
N ILE A 386 22.96 -8.65 -4.35
CA ILE A 386 24.22 -7.92 -4.55
C ILE A 386 25.39 -8.64 -3.88
#